data_AF-A0A943GWS1-F1
#
_entry.id   AF-A0A943GWS1-F1
#
_cell.length_a   1.000
_cell.length_b   1.000
_cell.length_c   1.000
_cell.angle_alpha   90.00
_cell.angle_beta   90.00
_cell.angle_gamma   90.00
#
_symmetry.space_group_name_H-M   'P 1'
#
loop_
_entity.id
_entity.type
_entity.pdbx_description
1 polymer ?
#
loop_
_entity_poly.entity_id
_entity_poly.type
_entity_poly.pdbx_seq_one_letter_code
_entity_poly.pdbx_strand_id
1 'polypeptide(L)'
;MTNREKYAEQILDIVCNGGSVAVDLEKQKPVDCTEIRCRECKFEMSGIPCGSLRKQWCNEEYTEPPIDWSKVPVDTPILVKDSHDDEWLHRHFAKFEDGVVYAWDDGKTSWSLLSLGKVDWKYAKLAEESEQR
;
A
#
# COMPACT_ATOMS: atom_id res chain seq x y z
N MET A 1 12.74 0.09 -4.99
CA MET A 1 12.77 1.53 -4.65
C MET A 1 12.96 1.66 -3.16
N THR A 2 13.68 2.68 -2.69
CA THR A 2 13.88 2.93 -1.27
C THR A 2 12.69 3.68 -0.64
N ASN A 3 12.53 3.62 0.68
CA ASN A 3 11.46 4.37 1.37
C ASN A 3 11.53 5.89 1.08
N ARG A 4 12.75 6.46 1.00
CA ARG A 4 12.92 7.88 0.62
C ARG A 4 12.42 8.19 -0.79
N GLU A 5 12.52 7.23 -1.72
CA GLU A 5 12.05 7.39 -3.10
C GLU A 5 10.52 7.25 -3.14
N LYS A 6 9.95 6.23 -2.47
CA LYS A 6 8.49 6.04 -2.42
C LYS A 6 7.77 7.21 -1.76
N TYR A 7 8.33 7.78 -0.69
CA TYR A 7 7.69 8.81 0.11
C TYR A 7 8.31 10.20 -0.02
N ALA A 8 8.99 10.47 -1.15
CA ALA A 8 9.76 11.70 -1.36
C ALA A 8 8.94 12.97 -1.05
N GLU A 9 7.72 13.08 -1.56
CA GLU A 9 6.85 14.25 -1.36
C GLU A 9 6.44 14.43 0.11
N GLN A 10 6.00 13.36 0.78
CA GLN A 10 5.60 13.42 2.19
C GLN A 10 6.79 13.77 3.11
N ILE A 11 7.96 13.22 2.81
CA ILE A 11 9.19 13.53 3.55
C ILE A 11 9.58 15.00 3.34
N LEU A 12 9.49 15.50 2.11
CA LEU A 12 9.77 16.90 1.79
C LEU A 12 8.81 17.84 2.51
N ASP A 13 7.51 17.54 2.53
CA ASP A 13 6.51 18.35 3.25
C ASP A 13 6.85 18.45 4.75
N ILE A 14 7.11 17.32 5.41
CA ILE A 14 7.49 17.30 6.84
C ILE A 14 8.74 18.16 7.09
N VAL A 15 9.80 17.97 6.29
CA VAL A 15 11.08 18.66 6.51
C VAL A 15 10.98 20.15 6.20
N CYS A 16 10.27 20.54 5.13
CA CYS A 16 10.05 21.93 4.76
C CYS A 16 9.19 22.69 5.80
N ASN A 17 8.33 21.98 6.53
CA ASN A 17 7.57 22.52 7.65
C ASN A 17 8.40 22.62 8.96
N GLY A 18 9.69 22.30 8.93
CA GLY A 18 10.58 22.30 10.10
C GLY A 18 10.42 21.06 11.00
N GLY A 19 9.63 20.10 10.53
CA GLY A 19 9.34 18.85 11.21
C GLY A 19 10.48 17.83 11.13
N SER A 20 10.29 16.75 11.88
CA SER A 20 11.21 15.62 11.91
C SER A 20 10.47 14.37 11.48
N VAL A 21 10.98 13.64 10.49
CA VAL A 21 10.33 12.40 10.03
C VAL A 21 10.31 11.35 11.16
N ALA A 22 9.11 10.91 11.50
CA ALA A 22 8.80 9.70 12.24
C ALA A 22 8.07 8.71 11.31
N VAL A 23 7.91 7.47 11.74
CA VAL A 23 7.23 6.43 10.94
C VAL A 23 6.14 5.80 11.79
N ASP A 24 4.89 5.89 11.34
CA ASP A 24 3.75 5.26 12.00
C ASP A 24 3.90 3.73 11.96
N LEU A 25 3.86 3.09 13.13
CA LEU A 25 4.08 1.65 13.26
C LEU A 25 2.97 0.82 12.59
N GLU A 26 1.73 1.30 12.56
CA GLU A 26 0.62 0.58 11.95
C GLU A 26 0.56 0.82 10.45
N LYS A 27 0.64 2.07 10.03
CA LYS A 27 0.49 2.48 8.63
C LYS A 27 1.77 2.31 7.81
N GLN A 28 2.92 2.18 8.47
CA GLN A 28 4.25 2.14 7.85
C GLN A 28 4.54 3.36 6.95
N LYS A 29 3.95 4.52 7.26
CA LYS A 29 4.08 5.76 6.50
C LYS A 29 4.83 6.83 7.29
N PRO A 30 5.53 7.75 6.61
CA PRO A 30 6.16 8.88 7.28
C PRO A 30 5.10 9.84 7.80
N VAL A 31 5.34 10.34 9.02
CA VAL A 31 4.52 11.34 9.71
C VAL A 31 5.45 12.33 10.42
N ASP A 32 4.93 13.50 10.78
CA ASP A 32 5.69 14.42 11.64
C ASP A 32 5.84 13.81 13.04
N CYS A 33 7.06 13.84 13.58
CA CYS A 33 7.37 13.36 14.92
C CYS A 33 6.57 14.05 16.03
N THR A 34 6.03 15.24 15.79
CA THR A 34 5.19 15.97 16.75
C THR A 34 3.74 15.47 16.76
N GLU A 35 3.31 14.79 15.69
CA GLU A 35 1.93 14.32 15.48
C GLU A 35 1.72 12.85 15.89
N ILE A 36 2.74 12.18 16.41
CA ILE A 36 2.67 10.77 16.82
C ILE A 36 3.33 10.53 18.18
N ARG A 37 2.77 9.64 18.99
CA ARG A 37 3.41 9.24 20.25
C ARG A 37 4.61 8.35 19.94
N CYS A 38 5.65 8.42 20.78
CA CYS A 38 6.83 7.57 20.61
C CYS A 38 6.45 6.09 20.49
N ARG A 39 5.53 5.57 21.32
CA ARG A 39 5.05 4.17 21.28
C ARG A 39 4.32 3.74 20.01
N GLU A 40 3.83 4.71 19.25
CA GLU A 40 3.16 4.49 17.97
C GLU A 40 4.17 4.68 16.80
N CYS A 41 5.42 5.06 17.10
CA CYS A 41 6.47 5.26 16.12
C CYS A 41 7.38 4.03 16.01
N LYS A 42 7.72 3.63 14.78
CA LYS A 42 8.65 2.52 14.47
C LYS A 42 10.06 2.71 15.08
N PHE A 43 10.39 3.92 15.55
CA PHE A 43 11.68 4.26 16.14
C PHE A 43 11.73 4.11 17.67
N GLU A 44 10.63 3.76 18.34
CA GLU A 44 10.52 3.80 19.81
C GLU A 44 11.57 2.96 20.57
N MET A 45 11.87 1.74 20.09
CA MET A 45 12.40 0.69 20.99
C MET A 45 13.79 0.18 20.64
N SER A 46 14.66 1.00 20.05
CA SER A 46 15.96 0.49 19.60
C SER A 46 17.11 0.78 20.56
N GLY A 47 16.95 1.68 21.55
CA GLY A 47 18.09 2.26 22.28
C GLY A 47 19.06 3.05 21.38
N ILE A 48 18.64 3.28 20.13
CA ILE A 48 19.37 3.97 19.06
C ILE A 48 18.70 5.34 18.87
N PRO A 49 19.47 6.43 18.70
CA PRO A 49 18.89 7.74 18.41
C PRO A 49 17.99 7.73 17.16
N CYS A 50 16.83 8.40 17.23
CA CYS A 50 15.86 8.47 16.12
C CYS A 50 16.49 8.95 14.80
N GLY A 51 17.49 9.83 14.85
CA GLY A 51 18.20 10.29 13.65
C GLY A 51 18.91 9.15 12.90
N SER A 52 19.48 8.18 13.63
CA SER A 52 20.13 7.02 13.05
C SER A 52 19.12 6.06 12.43
N LEU A 53 18.01 5.80 13.13
CA LEU A 53 16.92 4.94 12.63
C LEU A 53 16.22 5.56 11.41
N ARG A 54 16.00 6.87 11.41
CA ARG A 54 15.48 7.61 10.25
C ARG A 54 16.39 7.43 9.05
N LYS A 55 17.70 7.58 9.21
CA LYS A 55 18.66 7.35 8.13
C LYS A 55 18.61 5.92 7.62
N GLN A 56 18.51 4.92 8.51
CA GLN A 56 18.38 3.53 8.10
C GLN A 56 17.08 3.29 7.31
N TRP A 57 15.94 3.69 7.87
CA TRP A 57 14.63 3.53 7.23
C TRP A 57 14.56 4.22 5.87
N CYS A 58 15.06 5.45 5.73
CA CYS A 58 15.06 6.16 4.45
C CYS A 58 15.82 5.42 3.34
N ASN A 59 16.85 4.64 3.68
CA ASN A 59 17.67 3.89 2.73
C ASN A 59 17.29 2.41 2.64
N GLU A 60 16.33 1.94 3.44
CA GLU A 60 15.76 0.60 3.36
C GLU A 60 14.93 0.44 2.08
N GLU A 61 14.95 -0.76 1.51
CA GLU A 61 14.11 -1.10 0.36
C GLU A 61 12.64 -1.04 0.78
N TYR A 62 11.84 -0.26 0.06
CA TYR A 62 10.40 -0.17 0.31
C TYR A 62 9.75 -1.50 -0.02
N THR A 63 9.02 -2.03 0.96
CA THR A 63 8.15 -3.18 0.78
C THR A 63 6.72 -2.72 0.94
N GLU A 64 5.88 -3.02 -0.04
CA GLU A 64 4.46 -2.71 0.02
C GLU A 64 3.84 -3.48 1.20
N PRO A 65 3.18 -2.80 2.15
CA PRO A 65 2.54 -3.49 3.25
C PRO A 65 1.48 -4.47 2.71
N PRO A 66 1.34 -5.66 3.34
CA PRO A 66 0.37 -6.65 2.88
C PRO A 66 -1.05 -6.07 2.95
N ILE A 67 -1.78 -6.18 1.85
CA ILE A 67 -3.18 -5.74 1.77
C ILE A 67 -4.04 -6.78 2.48
N ASP A 68 -4.83 -6.34 3.46
CA ASP A 68 -5.89 -7.16 4.03
C ASP A 68 -7.10 -7.19 3.09
N TRP A 69 -7.04 -8.10 2.11
CA TRP A 69 -8.06 -8.28 1.08
C TRP A 69 -9.45 -8.60 1.64
N SER A 70 -9.55 -9.09 2.88
CA SER A 70 -10.84 -9.33 3.54
C SER A 70 -11.63 -8.04 3.84
N LYS A 71 -10.93 -6.90 3.89
CA LYS A 71 -11.50 -5.57 4.17
C LYS A 71 -11.66 -4.69 2.93
N VAL A 72 -11.18 -5.14 1.77
CA VAL A 72 -11.30 -4.38 0.52
C VAL A 72 -12.76 -4.37 0.07
N PRO A 73 -13.38 -3.19 -0.18
CA PRO A 73 -14.75 -3.12 -0.67
C PRO A 73 -14.90 -3.78 -2.04
N VAL A 74 -16.05 -4.44 -2.29
CA VAL A 74 -16.42 -4.92 -3.63
C VAL A 74 -16.41 -3.74 -4.60
N ASP A 75 -15.98 -4.02 -5.83
CA ASP A 75 -15.78 -3.07 -6.92
C ASP A 75 -14.63 -2.08 -6.73
N THR A 76 -13.76 -2.27 -5.74
CA THR A 76 -12.52 -1.48 -5.65
C THR A 76 -11.63 -1.73 -6.88
N PRO A 77 -11.14 -0.70 -7.58
CA PRO A 77 -10.21 -0.87 -8.69
C PRO A 77 -8.91 -1.53 -8.24
N ILE A 78 -8.53 -2.60 -8.93
CA ILE A 78 -7.34 -3.40 -8.66
C ILE A 78 -6.60 -3.72 -9.95
N LEU A 79 -5.31 -3.99 -9.80
CA LEU A 79 -4.46 -4.53 -10.85
C LEU A 79 -4.19 -6.00 -10.53
N VAL A 80 -4.41 -6.87 -11.52
CA VAL A 80 -4.26 -8.33 -11.37
C VAL A 80 -3.43 -8.93 -12.50
N LYS A 81 -2.76 -10.06 -12.22
CA LYS A 81 -2.06 -10.89 -13.21
C LYS A 81 -1.80 -12.31 -12.70
N ASP A 82 -1.55 -13.25 -13.60
CA ASP A 82 -1.31 -14.67 -13.26
C ASP A 82 0.17 -15.04 -13.20
N SER A 83 1.01 -14.40 -13.99
CA SER A 83 2.44 -14.66 -14.04
C SER A 83 3.25 -13.42 -13.70
N HIS A 84 4.51 -13.63 -13.31
CA HIS A 84 5.40 -12.51 -12.99
C HIS A 84 5.67 -11.62 -14.21
N ASP A 85 5.73 -12.21 -15.41
CA ASP A 85 6.05 -11.53 -16.66
C ASP A 85 4.83 -10.94 -17.39
N ASP A 86 3.62 -11.16 -16.87
CA ASP A 86 2.39 -10.64 -17.46
C ASP A 86 2.23 -9.14 -17.18
N GLU A 87 1.57 -8.45 -18.12
CA GLU A 87 1.10 -7.09 -17.93
C GLU A 87 0.02 -7.04 -16.85
N TRP A 88 -0.03 -5.93 -16.11
CA TRP A 88 -1.07 -5.71 -15.10
C TRP A 88 -2.40 -5.40 -15.78
N LEU A 89 -3.44 -6.16 -15.42
CA LEU A 89 -4.78 -5.97 -15.95
C LEU A 89 -5.64 -5.17 -14.98
N HIS A 90 -6.29 -4.11 -15.48
CA HIS A 90 -7.26 -3.33 -14.71
C HIS A 90 -8.55 -4.12 -14.53
N ARG A 91 -8.93 -4.38 -13.28
CA ARG A 91 -10.15 -5.08 -12.90
C ARG A 91 -10.77 -4.44 -11.65
N HIS A 92 -11.92 -4.97 -11.24
CA HIS A 92 -12.61 -4.57 -10.03
C HIS A 92 -12.67 -5.76 -9.07
N PHE A 93 -12.34 -5.50 -7.80
CA PHE A 93 -12.34 -6.52 -6.75
C PHE A 93 -13.74 -7.12 -6.56
N ALA A 94 -13.84 -8.44 -6.53
CA ALA A 94 -15.11 -9.15 -6.38
C ALA A 94 -15.27 -9.80 -4.99
N LYS A 95 -14.24 -10.49 -4.50
CA LYS A 95 -14.19 -11.09 -3.16
C LYS A 95 -12.79 -11.59 -2.83
N PHE A 96 -12.58 -11.93 -1.57
CA PHE A 96 -11.41 -12.64 -1.07
C PHE A 96 -11.87 -13.87 -0.28
N GLU A 97 -11.43 -15.05 -0.69
CA GLU A 97 -11.82 -16.33 -0.07
C GLU A 97 -10.64 -17.30 -0.13
N ASP A 98 -10.37 -18.02 0.95
CA ASP A 98 -9.29 -19.01 1.06
C ASP A 98 -7.90 -18.52 0.64
N GLY A 99 -7.60 -17.24 0.90
CA GLY A 99 -6.31 -16.63 0.52
C GLY A 99 -6.22 -16.21 -0.95
N VAL A 100 -7.31 -16.35 -1.71
CA VAL A 100 -7.37 -16.05 -3.14
C VAL A 100 -8.18 -14.78 -3.39
N VAL A 101 -7.61 -13.88 -4.20
CA VAL A 101 -8.29 -12.66 -4.66
C VAL A 101 -9.06 -12.97 -5.92
N TYR A 102 -10.35 -12.62 -5.93
CA TYR A 102 -11.21 -12.73 -7.09
C TYR A 102 -11.52 -11.34 -7.64
N ALA A 103 -11.47 -11.21 -8.97
CA ALA A 103 -11.86 -10.00 -9.68
C ALA A 103 -12.99 -10.30 -10.66
N TRP A 104 -13.80 -9.29 -10.98
CA TRP A 104 -14.81 -9.39 -12.03
C TRP A 104 -14.15 -9.49 -13.39
N ASP A 105 -14.70 -10.34 -14.26
CA ASP A 105 -14.20 -10.52 -15.61
C ASP A 105 -14.51 -9.29 -16.50
N ASP A 106 -13.69 -9.10 -17.54
CA ASP A 106 -13.93 -8.13 -18.63
C ASP A 106 -14.08 -6.66 -18.17
N GLY A 107 -13.41 -6.28 -17.06
CA GLY A 107 -13.47 -4.91 -16.51
C GLY A 107 -14.83 -4.53 -15.91
N LYS A 108 -15.72 -5.50 -15.72
CA LYS A 108 -17.07 -5.30 -15.20
C LYS A 108 -17.06 -5.13 -13.68
N THR A 109 -18.24 -4.89 -13.13
CA THR A 109 -18.48 -4.64 -11.70
C THR A 109 -19.69 -5.43 -11.23
N SER A 110 -19.94 -5.43 -9.92
CA SER A 110 -21.13 -6.04 -9.33
C SER A 110 -22.45 -5.49 -9.89
N TRP A 111 -22.43 -4.28 -10.46
CA TRP A 111 -23.59 -3.64 -11.09
C TRP A 111 -23.89 -4.17 -12.51
N SER A 112 -22.85 -4.57 -13.25
CA SER A 112 -22.96 -4.97 -14.66
C SER A 112 -23.00 -6.48 -14.87
N LEU A 113 -22.62 -7.29 -13.87
CA LEU A 113 -22.68 -8.74 -13.93
C LEU A 113 -23.52 -9.38 -12.81
N LEU A 114 -24.56 -10.11 -13.20
CA LEU A 114 -25.29 -11.02 -12.33
C LEU A 114 -24.43 -12.25 -12.01
N SER A 115 -23.50 -12.10 -11.06
CA SER A 115 -22.89 -13.14 -10.22
C SER A 115 -22.00 -14.24 -10.83
N LEU A 116 -21.88 -14.40 -12.15
CA LEU A 116 -21.22 -15.58 -12.75
C LEU A 116 -19.77 -15.38 -13.27
N GLY A 117 -19.28 -14.15 -13.46
CA GLY A 117 -17.98 -13.88 -14.07
C GLY A 117 -16.95 -13.37 -13.06
N LYS A 118 -16.52 -14.23 -12.13
CA LYS A 118 -15.42 -13.95 -11.20
C LYS A 118 -14.26 -14.87 -11.55
N VAL A 119 -13.05 -14.31 -11.63
CA VAL A 119 -11.82 -15.04 -11.95
C VAL A 119 -10.87 -14.89 -10.77
N ASP A 120 -10.25 -15.99 -10.34
CA ASP A 120 -9.17 -15.98 -9.36
C ASP A 120 -7.86 -15.49 -9.99
N TRP A 121 -7.06 -14.77 -9.21
CA TRP A 121 -5.79 -14.20 -9.66
C TRP A 121 -4.68 -14.53 -8.67
N LYS A 122 -3.52 -14.91 -9.18
CA LYS A 122 -2.34 -15.21 -8.34
C LYS A 122 -1.70 -13.96 -7.74
N TYR A 123 -1.71 -12.85 -8.48
CA TYR A 123 -1.14 -11.58 -8.03
C TYR A 123 -2.20 -10.48 -8.13
N ALA A 124 -2.31 -9.68 -7.08
CA ALA A 124 -3.20 -8.54 -7.01
C ALA A 124 -2.55 -7.38 -6.23
N LYS A 125 -2.83 -6.15 -6.63
CA LYS A 125 -2.54 -4.92 -5.88
C LYS A 125 -3.64 -3.89 -6.11
N LEU A 126 -3.76 -2.90 -5.22
CA LEU A 126 -4.68 -1.77 -5.44
C LEU A 126 -4.18 -0.91 -6.62
N ALA A 127 -5.10 -0.40 -7.44
CA ALA A 127 -4.74 0.56 -8.48
C ALA A 127 -4.48 1.93 -7.84
N GLU A 128 -3.39 2.62 -8.20
CA GLU A 128 -3.14 3.99 -7.73
C GLU A 128 -4.14 4.97 -8.41
N GLU A 129 -4.51 6.07 -7.74
CA GLU A 129 -5.47 7.06 -8.29
C GLU A 129 -5.01 7.66 -9.64
N SER A 130 -3.70 7.73 -9.86
CA SER A 130 -3.09 8.20 -11.11
C SER A 130 -3.29 7.25 -12.29
N GLU A 131 -3.53 5.97 -12.04
CA GLU A 131 -3.73 4.91 -13.05
C GLU A 131 -5.22 4.69 -13.37
N GLN A 132 -6.12 5.46 -12.77
CA GLN A 132 -7.57 5.39 -12.95
C GLN A 132 -8.13 6.47 -13.91
N ARG A 133 -7.23 7.22 -14.58
CA ARG A 133 -7.58 8.31 -15.51
C ARG A 133 -7.63 7.88 -16.96
#